data_AF-A0A0F2NRT3-F1
#
_entry.id   AF-A0A0F2NRT3-F1
#
_cell.length_a   1.000
_cell.length_b   1.000
_cell.length_c   1.000
_cell.angle_alpha   90.00
_cell.angle_beta   90.00
_cell.angle_gamma   90.00
#
_symmetry.space_group_name_H-M   'P 1'
#
loop_
_entity.id
_entity.type
_entity.pdbx_description
1 polymer ?
#
loop_
_entity_poly.entity_id
_entity_poly.type
_entity_poly.pdbx_seq_one_letter_code
_entity_poly.pdbx_strand_id
1 'polypeptide(L)'
;MVLNRLKGVNAVLEFITRIFNKDGVASKNVAKERLRLVLVHDRANVSPQLLQDLKADLIKVISSYLEIDEEALEVNFENSENQVALIANIPVKNVRRPVS
;
A
#
# COMPACT_ATOMS: atom_id res chain seq x y z
N MET A 1 15.47 -24.71 1.00
CA MET A 1 14.13 -24.11 0.86
C MET A 1 13.95 -22.76 1.59
N VAL A 2 14.82 -22.38 2.54
CA VAL A 2 14.69 -21.12 3.32
C VAL A 2 15.25 -19.87 2.58
N LEU A 3 16.25 -20.04 1.71
CA LEU A 3 16.98 -18.93 1.09
C LEU A 3 16.18 -18.12 0.05
N ASN A 4 15.07 -18.66 -0.48
CA ASN A 4 14.24 -17.96 -1.45
C ASN A 4 13.27 -16.93 -0.83
N ARG A 5 13.01 -17.01 0.49
CA ARG A 5 12.07 -16.09 1.16
C ARG A 5 12.63 -14.68 1.37
N LEU A 6 13.96 -14.55 1.51
CA LEU A 6 14.63 -13.27 1.74
C LEU A 6 14.75 -12.43 0.45
N LYS A 7 14.82 -13.07 -0.73
CA LYS A 7 14.99 -12.37 -2.00
C LYS A 7 13.76 -11.55 -2.42
N GLY A 8 12.54 -12.08 -2.18
CA GLY A 8 11.31 -11.36 -2.53
C GLY A 8 11.03 -10.16 -1.62
N VAL A 9 11.31 -10.28 -0.32
CA VAL A 9 11.21 -9.14 0.62
C VAL A 9 12.18 -8.02 0.23
N ASN A 10 13.40 -8.37 -0.17
CA ASN A 10 14.37 -7.37 -0.65
C ASN A 10 13.92 -6.70 -1.96
N ALA A 11 13.32 -7.43 -2.90
CA ALA A 11 12.79 -6.84 -4.12
C ALA A 11 11.67 -5.82 -3.83
N VAL A 12 10.77 -6.12 -2.89
CA VAL A 12 9.72 -5.19 -2.46
C VAL A 12 10.30 -4.00 -1.71
N LEU A 13 11.34 -4.18 -0.88
CA LEU A 13 12.02 -3.08 -0.18
C LEU A 13 12.75 -2.13 -1.14
N GLU A 14 13.43 -2.68 -2.15
CA GLU A 14 14.06 -1.89 -3.21
C GLU A 14 13.01 -1.08 -4.00
N PHE A 15 11.85 -1.70 -4.29
CA PHE A 15 10.72 -1.04 -4.94
C PHE A 15 10.13 0.09 -4.09
N ILE A 16 9.83 -0.19 -2.83
CA ILE A 16 9.41 0.78 -1.80
C ILE A 16 10.37 1.98 -1.84
N THR A 17 11.67 1.73 -1.66
CA THR A 17 12.72 2.77 -1.62
C THR A 17 12.76 3.61 -2.91
N ARG A 18 12.64 2.95 -4.06
CA ARG A 18 12.59 3.63 -5.37
C ARG A 18 11.38 4.55 -5.52
N ILE A 19 10.22 4.16 -4.98
CA ILE A 19 9.03 5.01 -5.00
C ILE A 19 9.15 6.14 -3.97
N PHE A 20 9.65 5.88 -2.75
CA PHE A 20 9.84 6.93 -1.74
C PHE A 20 10.83 8.02 -2.17
N ASN A 21 11.87 7.67 -2.93
CA ASN A 21 12.81 8.65 -3.47
C ASN A 21 12.25 9.51 -4.62
N LYS A 22 11.15 9.10 -5.26
CA LYS A 22 10.54 9.83 -6.38
C LYS A 22 9.64 10.98 -5.92
N ASP A 23 9.23 10.99 -4.65
CA ASP A 23 8.46 12.06 -4.00
C ASP A 23 9.37 13.19 -3.45
N GLY A 24 10.69 13.09 -3.64
CA GLY A 24 11.65 14.15 -3.34
C GLY A 24 11.54 15.29 -4.34
N VAL A 25 11.44 16.52 -3.81
CA VAL A 25 11.40 17.82 -4.51
C VAL A 25 10.01 18.32 -4.95
N ALA A 26 9.14 18.66 -3.99
CA ALA A 26 8.18 19.76 -4.20
C ALA A 26 7.85 20.47 -2.89
N SER A 27 8.58 21.57 -2.69
CA SER A 27 8.40 22.60 -1.68
C SER A 27 6.96 23.14 -1.64
N LYS A 28 6.41 23.26 -0.43
CA LYS A 28 5.63 24.42 0.04
C LYS A 28 4.53 24.91 -0.91
N ASN A 29 3.40 24.18 -0.98
CA ASN A 29 2.04 24.73 -0.95
C ASN A 29 1.02 23.58 -1.09
N VAL A 30 0.32 23.27 0.01
CA VAL A 30 -0.75 22.25 0.14
C VAL A 30 -0.26 20.80 -0.07
N ALA A 31 0.59 20.31 0.83
CA ALA A 31 0.93 18.88 0.84
C ALA A 31 -0.30 18.06 1.27
N LYS A 32 -1.04 17.51 0.29
CA LYS A 32 -2.03 16.46 0.56
C LYS A 32 -1.29 15.24 1.11
N GLU A 33 -1.58 14.87 2.35
CA GLU A 33 -1.02 13.67 2.96
C GLU A 33 -1.50 12.43 2.20
N ARG A 34 -0.63 11.43 2.08
CA ARG A 34 -0.92 10.15 1.39
C ARG A 34 -0.46 9.00 2.26
N LEU A 35 -1.37 8.07 2.51
CA LEU A 35 -1.03 6.79 3.10
C LEU A 35 -0.64 5.80 2.01
N ARG A 36 0.42 5.04 2.26
CA ARG A 36 0.86 3.96 1.37
C ARG A 36 0.79 2.65 2.12
N LEU A 37 0.03 1.71 1.58
CA LEU A 37 -0.15 0.37 2.12
C LEU A 37 0.52 -0.63 1.18
N VAL A 38 1.36 -1.52 1.73
CA VAL A 38 2.03 -2.59 0.99
C VAL A 38 1.75 -3.92 1.68
N LEU A 39 1.18 -4.87 0.95
CA LEU A 39 0.90 -6.22 1.43
C LEU A 39 1.60 -7.22 0.52
N VAL A 40 2.51 -8.02 1.08
CA VAL A 40 3.30 -9.01 0.35
C VAL A 40 2.88 -10.40 0.77
N HIS A 41 2.64 -11.28 -0.20
CA HIS A 41 2.28 -12.66 0.04
C HIS A 41 2.95 -13.63 -0.94
N ASP A 42 3.21 -14.87 -0.51
CA ASP A 42 3.76 -15.93 -1.37
C ASP A 42 2.68 -16.50 -2.31
N ARG A 43 2.99 -16.65 -3.60
CA ARG A 43 2.01 -17.01 -4.65
C ARG A 43 1.27 -18.34 -4.41
N ALA A 44 1.81 -19.23 -3.58
CA ALA A 44 1.32 -20.60 -3.42
C ALA A 44 -0.01 -20.73 -2.66
N ASN A 45 -0.45 -19.74 -1.88
CA ASN A 45 -1.49 -19.96 -0.87
C ASN A 45 -2.66 -18.96 -0.85
N VAL A 46 -2.67 -17.94 -1.70
CA VAL A 46 -3.71 -16.90 -1.63
C VAL A 46 -4.37 -16.69 -2.97
N SER A 47 -5.70 -16.83 -2.96
CA SER A 47 -6.52 -16.51 -4.12
C SER A 47 -6.52 -14.99 -4.36
N PRO A 48 -6.58 -14.55 -5.63
CA PRO A 48 -6.77 -13.13 -5.94
C PRO A 48 -8.01 -12.53 -5.27
N GLN A 49 -9.05 -13.34 -5.07
CA GLN A 49 -10.28 -12.95 -4.39
C GLN A 49 -10.00 -12.51 -2.94
N LEU A 50 -9.23 -13.31 -2.18
CA LEU A 50 -8.89 -12.99 -0.80
C LEU A 50 -8.09 -11.68 -0.69
N LEU A 51 -7.22 -11.38 -1.65
CA LEU A 51 -6.50 -10.10 -1.69
C LEU A 51 -7.44 -8.91 -1.93
N GLN A 52 -8.48 -9.10 -2.75
CA GLN A 52 -9.49 -8.07 -2.98
C GLN A 52 -10.35 -7.85 -1.74
N ASP A 53 -10.73 -8.92 -1.05
CA ASP A 53 -11.51 -8.86 0.18
C ASP A 53 -10.72 -8.17 1.30
N LEU A 54 -9.46 -8.58 1.51
CA LEU A 54 -8.54 -7.93 2.47
C LEU A 54 -8.34 -6.45 2.16
N LYS A 55 -8.20 -6.10 0.88
CA LYS A 55 -8.12 -4.70 0.47
C LYS A 55 -9.37 -3.94 0.89
N ALA A 56 -10.55 -4.44 0.57
CA ALA A 56 -11.82 -3.78 0.91
C ALA A 56 -11.96 -3.57 2.42
N ASP A 57 -11.62 -4.59 3.21
CA ASP A 57 -11.65 -4.52 4.67
C ASP A 57 -10.67 -3.48 5.22
N LEU A 58 -9.43 -3.45 4.72
CA LEU A 58 -8.43 -2.47 5.14
C LEU A 58 -8.83 -1.04 4.78
N ILE A 59 -9.38 -0.82 3.59
CA ILE A 59 -9.90 0.51 3.21
C ILE A 59 -11.03 0.92 4.14
N LYS A 60 -11.98 0.03 4.43
CA LYS A 60 -13.08 0.32 5.35
C LYS A 60 -12.58 0.69 6.75
N VAL A 61 -11.59 -0.03 7.27
CA VAL A 61 -10.97 0.29 8.56
C VAL A 61 -10.27 1.65 8.52
N ILE A 62 -9.48 1.93 7.49
CA ILE A 62 -8.79 3.21 7.33
C ILE A 62 -9.79 4.36 7.25
N SER A 63 -10.86 4.23 6.47
CA SER A 63 -11.93 5.22 6.33
C SER A 63 -12.67 5.52 7.64
N SER A 64 -12.61 4.62 8.63
CA SER A 64 -13.20 4.87 9.95
C SER A 64 -12.40 5.89 10.77
N TYR A 65 -11.08 5.97 10.55
CA TYR A 65 -10.18 6.89 11.24
C TYR A 65 -9.80 8.12 10.39
N LEU A 66 -9.84 7.98 9.07
CA LEU A 66 -9.38 9.00 8.12
C LEU A 66 -10.45 9.28 7.08
N GLU A 67 -10.58 10.55 6.71
CA GLU A 67 -11.31 10.91 5.52
C GLU A 67 -10.37 10.72 4.33
N ILE A 68 -10.66 9.73 3.49
CA ILE A 68 -9.84 9.38 2.32
C ILE A 68 -10.57 9.71 1.02
N ASP A 69 -9.81 9.82 -0.07
CA ASP A 69 -10.36 9.94 -1.42
C ASP A 69 -10.44 8.58 -2.10
N GLU A 70 -11.59 7.92 -2.02
CA GLU A 70 -11.79 6.60 -2.62
C GLU A 70 -11.73 6.64 -4.16
N GLU A 71 -12.11 7.76 -4.79
CA GLU A 71 -12.07 7.92 -6.25
C GLU A 71 -10.64 8.10 -6.78
N ALA A 72 -9.76 8.69 -5.98
CA ALA A 72 -8.35 8.90 -6.31
C ALA A 72 -7.43 7.85 -5.66
N LEU A 73 -8.00 6.77 -5.14
CA LEU A 73 -7.27 5.64 -4.60
C LEU A 73 -6.67 4.82 -5.75
N GLU A 74 -5.36 4.62 -5.70
CA GLU A 74 -4.64 3.85 -6.71
C GLU A 74 -4.18 2.52 -6.11
N VAL A 75 -4.47 1.42 -6.81
CA VAL A 75 -4.02 0.08 -6.40
C VAL A 75 -3.21 -0.54 -7.52
N ASN A 76 -2.06 -1.08 -7.16
CA ASN A 76 -1.20 -1.81 -8.06
C ASN A 76 -0.92 -3.21 -7.51
N PHE A 77 -0.91 -4.20 -8.40
CA PHE A 77 -0.55 -5.57 -8.10
C PHE A 77 0.75 -5.90 -8.81
N GLU A 78 1.82 -6.10 -8.04
CA GLU A 78 3.08 -6.59 -8.58
C GLU A 78 3.14 -8.11 -8.42
N ASN A 79 3.41 -8.80 -9.52
CA ASN A 79 3.60 -10.25 -9.53
C ASN A 79 5.06 -10.52 -9.91
N SER A 80 5.83 -11.04 -8.95
CA SER A 80 7.14 -11.62 -9.19
C SER A 80 7.03 -13.14 -9.17
N GLU A 81 8.02 -13.85 -9.73
CA GLU A 81 7.97 -15.31 -9.99
C GLU A 81 7.35 -16.14 -8.84
N ASN A 82 7.60 -15.76 -7.58
CA ASN A 82 7.12 -16.45 -6.39
C ASN A 82 6.22 -15.63 -5.44
N GLN A 83 5.96 -14.35 -5.72
CA GLN A 83 5.29 -13.45 -4.76
C GLN A 83 4.32 -12.49 -5.44
N VAL A 84 3.27 -12.14 -4.69
CA VAL A 84 2.29 -11.12 -5.07
C VAL A 84 2.38 -9.99 -4.05
N ALA A 85 2.57 -8.77 -4.53
CA ALA A 85 2.51 -7.56 -3.74
C ALA A 85 1.28 -6.75 -4.14
N LEU A 86 0.45 -6.37 -3.17
CA LEU A 86 -0.61 -5.37 -3.32
C LEU A 86 -0.10 -4.06 -2.75
N ILE A 87 -0.18 -3.00 -3.55
CA ILE A 87 0.29 -1.67 -3.20
C ILE A 87 -0.85 -0.69 -3.40
N ALA A 88 -1.29 -0.04 -2.34
CA ALA A 88 -2.35 0.97 -2.40
C ALA A 88 -1.80 2.35 -1.99
N ASN A 89 -2.01 3.35 -2.84
CA ASN A 89 -1.80 4.75 -2.53
C ASN A 89 -3.17 5.37 -2.21
N ILE A 90 -3.31 5.83 -0.98
CA ILE A 90 -4.57 6.31 -0.43
C ILE A 90 -4.41 7.81 -0.11
N PRO A 91 -5.05 8.70 -0.89
CA PRO A 91 -5.03 10.13 -0.59
C PRO A 91 -5.83 10.40 0.68
N VAL A 92 -5.23 11.08 1.64
CA VAL A 92 -5.90 11.49 2.88
C VAL A 92 -6.38 12.92 2.70
N LYS A 93 -7.69 13.14 2.85
CA LYS A 93 -8.32 14.47 2.85
C LYS A 93 -8.23 15.10 4.23
N ASN A 94 -8.51 14.33 5.27
CA ASN A 94 -8.51 14.82 6.64
C ASN A 94 -8.30 13.69 7.66
N VAL A 95 -7.69 14.00 8.79
CA VAL A 95 -7.56 13.08 9.92
C VAL A 95 -8.72 13.34 10.87
N ARG A 96 -9.54 12.32 11.15
CA ARG A 96 -10.59 12.45 12.17
C ARG A 96 -9.90 12.45 13.53
N ARG A 97 -9.62 13.63 14.07
CA ARG A 97 -9.12 13.75 15.44
C ARG A 97 -10.25 13.31 16.37
N PRO A 98 -10.06 12.30 17.23
CA PRO A 98 -11.03 12.02 18.28
C PRO A 98 -11.15 13.28 19.14
N VAL A 99 -12.38 13.78 19.29
CA VAL A 99 -12.66 14.95 20.13
C VAL A 99 -12.26 14.55 21.56
N SER A 100 -11.19 15.16 22.07
CA SER A 100 -10.78 15.05 23.47
C SER A 100 -11.59 16.01 24.33
#